data_AF-A0A2S0PEB1-F1
#
_entry.id   AF-A0A2S0PEB1-F1
#
_cell.length_a   1.000
_cell.length_b   1.000
_cell.length_c   1.000
_cell.angle_alpha   90.00
_cell.angle_beta   90.00
_cell.angle_gamma   90.00
#
_symmetry.space_group_name_H-M   'P 1'
#
loop_
_entity.id
_entity.type
_entity.pdbx_description
1 polymer ?
#
loop_
_entity_poly.entity_id
_entity_poly.type
_entity_poly.pdbx_seq_one_letter_code
_entity_poly.pdbx_strand_id
1 'polypeptide(L)'
;MGDPAEKALQIFAKECRHIASGANDLEYIKAESGPALPKTPDYGWNKGVAVELKVKGDPTTGDAMRTASGHVCTFDMGGGFKPGIYTSKSSCAVLCSSPEGEKFIPVSDMSVLESEQEADEAEKKRLADGAEAFAALEKKAKGGDYQAQRNTAYSLATGAQGAPYNPVRACAWYALILFSGNPKVNDSDKGNVDLYCGRLTTEQRRAAQEVVAVLATQVK
;
A
#
# COMPACT_ATOMS: atom_id res chain seq x y z
N MET A 1 -23.55 9.43 14.53
CA MET A 1 -22.66 8.47 13.85
C MET A 1 -21.26 8.76 14.37
N GLY A 2 -20.56 7.76 14.92
CA GLY A 2 -19.23 7.96 15.50
C GLY A 2 -18.16 8.29 14.44
N ASP A 3 -17.01 8.79 14.89
CA ASP A 3 -15.87 9.09 14.02
C ASP A 3 -15.43 7.78 13.30
N PRO A 4 -15.27 7.77 11.95
CA PRO A 4 -14.70 6.64 11.22
C PRO A 4 -13.40 6.10 11.83
N ALA A 5 -12.58 6.96 12.41
CA ALA A 5 -11.36 6.54 13.10
C ALA A 5 -11.66 5.75 14.39
N GLU A 6 -12.63 6.20 15.18
CA GLU A 6 -13.09 5.50 16.39
C GLU A 6 -13.66 4.12 16.03
N LYS A 7 -14.48 4.04 14.98
CA LYS A 7 -15.03 2.77 14.48
C LYS A 7 -13.91 1.81 14.05
N ALA A 8 -12.90 2.30 13.34
CA ALA A 8 -11.76 1.48 12.92
C ALA A 8 -10.98 0.93 14.12
N LEU A 9 -10.74 1.75 15.15
CA LEU A 9 -10.05 1.31 16.37
C LEU A 9 -10.87 0.30 17.20
N GLN A 10 -12.19 0.45 17.27
CA GLN A 10 -13.06 -0.54 17.92
C GLN A 10 -12.98 -1.90 17.23
N ILE A 11 -13.03 -1.89 15.89
CA ILE A 11 -12.91 -3.12 15.11
C ILE A 11 -11.50 -3.71 15.25
N PHE A 12 -10.45 -2.88 15.23
CA PHE A 12 -9.08 -3.33 15.49
C PHE A 12 -8.95 -4.08 16.81
N ALA A 13 -9.49 -3.52 17.89
CA ALA A 13 -9.43 -4.15 19.20
C ALA A 13 -10.14 -5.52 19.23
N LYS A 14 -11.21 -5.68 18.45
CA LYS A 14 -11.96 -6.94 18.30
C LYS A 14 -11.17 -7.96 17.48
N GLU A 15 -10.69 -7.58 16.30
CA GLU A 15 -10.00 -8.49 15.37
C GLU A 15 -8.59 -8.85 15.86
N CYS A 16 -7.94 -7.95 16.61
CA CYS A 16 -6.61 -8.08 17.16
C CYS A 16 -6.59 -8.35 18.66
N ARG A 17 -7.44 -9.29 19.09
CA ARG A 17 -7.66 -9.64 20.50
C ARG A 17 -6.39 -9.98 21.29
N HIS A 18 -5.35 -10.49 20.63
CA HIS A 18 -4.09 -10.84 21.30
C HIS A 18 -3.39 -9.59 21.84
N ILE A 19 -3.52 -8.45 21.14
CA ILE A 19 -3.01 -7.14 21.57
C ILE A 19 -3.66 -6.72 22.88
N ALA A 20 -4.99 -6.81 22.97
CA ALA A 20 -5.73 -6.46 24.18
C ALA A 20 -5.35 -7.38 25.35
N SER A 21 -5.23 -8.69 25.12
CA SER A 21 -4.84 -9.65 26.18
C SER A 21 -3.39 -9.48 26.64
N GLY A 22 -2.48 -9.05 25.76
CA GLY A 22 -1.06 -8.90 26.04
C GLY A 22 -0.61 -7.45 26.15
N ALA A 23 -1.49 -6.52 26.56
CA ALA A 23 -1.15 -5.10 26.65
C ALA A 23 0.06 -4.83 27.55
N ASN A 24 0.27 -5.64 28.59
CA ASN A 24 1.44 -5.56 29.48
C ASN A 24 2.75 -5.99 28.81
N ASP A 25 2.70 -6.68 27.68
CA ASP A 25 3.86 -7.09 26.88
C ASP A 25 4.20 -6.09 25.77
N LEU A 26 3.52 -4.94 25.74
CA LEU A 26 3.83 -3.85 24.83
C LEU A 26 4.76 -2.84 25.52
N GLU A 27 5.74 -2.33 24.79
CA GLU A 27 6.49 -1.14 25.19
C GLU A 27 5.67 0.12 24.90
N TYR A 28 4.97 0.15 23.76
CA TYR A 28 4.03 1.20 23.40
C TYR A 28 2.98 0.71 22.39
N ILE A 29 1.89 1.47 22.30
CA ILE A 29 0.90 1.43 21.23
C ILE A 29 0.44 2.86 20.94
N LYS A 30 0.34 3.24 19.67
CA LYS A 30 -0.18 4.53 19.22
C LYS A 30 -1.06 4.35 17.99
N ALA A 31 -2.04 5.23 17.86
CA ALA A 31 -2.91 5.32 16.69
C ALA A 31 -2.77 6.71 16.07
N GLU A 32 -2.72 6.77 14.75
CA GLU A 32 -2.71 8.01 13.99
C GLU A 32 -3.62 7.89 12.78
N SER A 33 -3.98 9.04 12.19
CA SER A 33 -4.63 9.03 10.88
C SER A 33 -3.70 8.35 9.88
N GLY A 34 -4.15 7.22 9.34
CA GLY A 34 -3.39 6.45 8.37
C GLY A 34 -3.23 7.24 7.07
N PRO A 35 -2.21 6.90 6.25
CA PRO A 35 -2.04 7.55 4.96
C PRO A 35 -3.32 7.37 4.14
N ALA A 36 -3.76 8.44 3.48
CA ALA A 36 -4.72 8.32 2.38
C ALA A 36 -4.03 7.50 1.29
N LEU A 37 -4.17 6.18 1.34
CA LEU A 37 -3.67 5.32 0.29
C LEU A 37 -4.60 5.53 -0.90
N PRO A 38 -4.07 5.93 -2.07
CA PRO A 38 -4.88 6.10 -3.26
C PRO A 38 -5.68 4.82 -3.56
N LYS A 39 -6.77 4.93 -4.33
CA LYS A 39 -7.51 3.79 -4.87
C LYS A 39 -6.57 2.83 -5.60
N THR A 40 -5.99 1.90 -4.85
CA THR A 40 -5.44 0.67 -5.38
C THR A 40 -6.54 -0.38 -5.22
N PRO A 41 -6.77 -1.24 -6.22
CA PRO A 41 -7.60 -2.44 -6.07
C PRO A 41 -7.17 -3.31 -4.90
N ASP A 42 -5.92 -3.15 -4.44
CA ASP A 42 -5.35 -3.90 -3.34
C ASP A 42 -6.03 -3.56 -1.99
N TYR A 43 -6.45 -2.30 -1.74
CA TYR A 43 -7.04 -1.88 -0.45
C TYR A 43 -8.15 -0.80 -0.56
N GLY A 44 -8.00 0.22 -1.42
CA GLY A 44 -9.03 1.22 -1.72
C GLY A 44 -9.43 2.14 -0.55
N TRP A 45 -8.54 2.39 0.41
CA TRP A 45 -8.85 3.11 1.65
C TRP A 45 -8.69 4.62 1.54
N ASN A 46 -9.80 5.36 1.43
CA ASN A 46 -9.79 6.84 1.38
C ASN A 46 -9.65 7.50 2.76
N LYS A 47 -9.89 6.76 3.85
CA LYS A 47 -9.73 7.20 5.25
C LYS A 47 -9.13 6.04 6.05
N GLY A 48 -7.82 6.07 6.25
CA GLY A 48 -7.11 5.04 6.99
C GLY A 48 -6.90 5.41 8.46
N VAL A 49 -6.76 4.41 9.32
CA VAL A 49 -6.15 4.54 10.65
C VAL A 49 -4.93 3.63 10.67
N ALA A 50 -3.79 4.17 11.09
CA ALA A 50 -2.59 3.39 11.32
C ALA A 50 -2.43 3.17 12.83
N VAL A 51 -2.20 1.92 13.24
CA VAL A 51 -1.81 1.56 14.60
C VAL A 51 -0.39 1.03 14.56
N GLU A 52 0.50 1.65 15.34
CA GLU A 52 1.86 1.18 15.55
C GLU A 52 2.02 0.74 17.00
N LEU A 53 2.61 -0.44 17.20
CA LEU A 53 2.94 -0.96 18.52
C LEU A 53 4.31 -1.61 18.52
N LYS A 54 4.92 -1.67 19.70
CA LYS A 54 6.18 -2.39 19.93
C LYS A 54 5.94 -3.48 20.97
N VAL A 55 6.22 -4.72 20.60
CA VAL A 55 6.21 -5.86 21.52
C VAL A 55 7.57 -5.95 22.21
N LYS A 56 7.56 -6.21 23.51
CA LYS A 56 8.78 -6.46 24.32
C LYS A 56 9.57 -7.65 23.75
N GLY A 57 10.85 -7.75 24.11
CA GLY A 57 11.72 -8.84 23.67
C GLY A 57 11.48 -10.19 24.36
N ASP A 58 10.76 -10.18 25.48
CA ASP A 58 10.48 -11.32 26.34
C ASP A 58 9.01 -11.34 26.80
N PRO A 59 8.04 -11.32 25.86
CA PRO A 59 6.64 -11.23 26.20
C PRO A 59 6.18 -12.50 26.92
N THR A 60 5.33 -12.33 27.91
CA THR A 60 4.86 -13.41 28.79
C THR A 60 3.50 -13.97 28.37
N THR A 61 2.73 -13.24 27.57
CA THR A 61 1.33 -13.53 27.24
C THR A 61 1.17 -14.28 25.91
N GLY A 62 1.01 -15.61 25.99
CA GLY A 62 0.59 -16.43 24.85
C GLY A 62 1.57 -16.50 23.66
N ASP A 63 1.28 -17.37 22.70
CA ASP A 63 2.18 -17.64 21.57
C ASP A 63 2.20 -16.51 20.54
N ALA A 64 1.10 -15.80 20.36
CA ALA A 64 1.00 -14.68 19.43
C ALA A 64 1.99 -13.56 19.79
N MET A 65 2.06 -13.17 21.07
CA MET A 65 3.03 -12.15 21.51
C MET A 65 4.47 -12.66 21.41
N ARG A 66 4.74 -13.92 21.78
CA ARG A 66 6.06 -14.53 21.60
C ARG A 66 6.53 -14.52 20.15
N THR A 67 5.63 -14.78 19.21
CA THR A 67 5.92 -14.74 17.78
C THR A 67 6.23 -13.32 17.29
N ALA A 68 5.55 -12.31 17.85
CA ALA A 68 5.80 -10.90 17.56
C ALA A 68 6.92 -10.28 18.40
N SER A 69 7.61 -11.07 19.24
CA SER A 69 8.60 -10.59 20.20
C SER A 69 9.65 -9.68 19.58
N GLY A 70 9.90 -8.54 20.21
CA GLY A 70 10.90 -7.55 19.78
C GLY A 70 10.55 -6.81 18.48
N HIS A 71 9.42 -7.08 17.83
CA HIS A 71 9.03 -6.38 16.60
C HIS A 71 8.27 -5.08 16.89
N VAL A 72 8.55 -4.06 16.05
CA VAL A 72 7.62 -2.95 15.81
C VAL A 72 6.62 -3.42 14.76
N CYS A 73 5.34 -3.43 15.11
CA CYS A 73 4.24 -3.84 14.26
C CYS A 73 3.43 -2.61 13.85
N THR A 74 3.17 -2.50 12.55
CA THR A 74 2.33 -1.45 11.96
C THR A 74 1.13 -2.13 11.32
N PHE A 75 -0.06 -1.63 11.64
CA PHE A 75 -1.33 -2.06 11.11
C PHE A 75 -2.02 -0.88 10.44
N ASP A 76 -2.19 -0.96 9.13
CA ASP A 76 -2.97 0.00 8.37
C ASP A 76 -4.39 -0.55 8.24
N MET A 77 -5.39 0.29 8.47
CA MET A 77 -6.80 -0.13 8.45
C MET A 77 -7.60 0.89 7.69
N GLY A 78 -8.63 0.45 6.97
CA GLY A 78 -9.49 1.40 6.31
C GLY A 78 -10.77 0.83 5.76
N GLY A 79 -11.70 1.75 5.54
CA GLY A 79 -12.90 1.54 4.75
C GLY A 79 -12.63 1.83 3.28
N GLY A 80 -13.04 0.91 2.42
CA GLY A 80 -12.78 0.97 0.98
C GLY A 80 -13.48 -0.16 0.25
N PHE A 81 -13.08 -0.41 -1.00
CA PHE A 81 -13.58 -1.56 -1.78
C PHE A 81 -13.08 -2.90 -1.22
N LYS A 82 -11.96 -2.88 -0.49
CA LYS A 82 -11.44 -4.04 0.25
C LYS A 82 -11.21 -3.63 1.71
N PRO A 83 -12.30 -3.47 2.50
CA PRO A 83 -12.18 -2.99 3.87
C PRO A 83 -11.47 -4.04 4.72
N GLY A 84 -10.60 -3.62 5.63
CA GLY A 84 -9.82 -4.56 6.43
C GLY A 84 -8.67 -3.97 7.20
N ILE A 85 -7.81 -4.87 7.68
CA ILE A 85 -6.58 -4.59 8.44
C ILE A 85 -5.42 -5.19 7.66
N TYR A 86 -4.38 -4.41 7.40
CA TYR A 86 -3.17 -4.81 6.72
C TYR A 86 -1.96 -4.66 7.64
N THR A 87 -1.02 -5.58 7.59
CA THR A 87 0.31 -5.43 8.19
C THR A 87 1.40 -5.92 7.25
N SER A 88 2.53 -5.23 7.22
CA SER A 88 3.66 -5.60 6.36
C SER A 88 4.45 -6.82 6.86
N LYS A 89 4.29 -7.20 8.14
CA LYS A 89 5.08 -8.25 8.81
C LYS A 89 4.20 -9.44 9.23
N SER A 90 4.54 -10.63 8.74
CA SER A 90 3.81 -11.86 9.08
C SER A 90 3.92 -12.22 10.57
N SER A 91 5.04 -11.89 11.23
CA SER A 91 5.17 -12.04 12.69
C SER A 91 4.22 -11.14 13.48
N CYS A 92 3.70 -10.07 12.87
CA CYS A 92 2.70 -9.19 13.47
C CYS A 92 1.27 -9.62 13.13
N ALA A 93 1.05 -10.29 11.99
CA ALA A 93 -0.27 -10.74 11.56
C ALA A 93 -0.94 -11.68 12.58
N VAL A 94 -0.14 -12.49 13.28
CA VAL A 94 -0.61 -13.42 14.33
C VAL A 94 -1.18 -12.73 15.56
N LEU A 95 -0.93 -11.42 15.74
CA LEU A 95 -1.56 -10.62 16.80
C LEU A 95 -3.04 -10.38 16.53
N CYS A 96 -3.47 -10.66 15.30
CA CYS A 96 -4.85 -10.55 14.85
C CYS A 96 -5.39 -11.90 14.38
N SER A 97 -6.69 -11.96 14.13
CA SER A 97 -7.41 -13.17 13.71
C SER A 97 -7.12 -13.54 12.25
N SER A 98 -5.87 -13.39 11.81
CA SER A 98 -5.43 -13.68 10.46
C SER A 98 -5.20 -15.18 10.26
N PRO A 99 -5.80 -15.83 9.25
CA PRO A 99 -5.44 -17.19 8.87
C PRO A 99 -3.96 -17.24 8.50
N GLU A 100 -3.20 -18.17 9.10
CA GLU A 100 -1.85 -18.55 8.65
C GLU A 100 -0.83 -17.39 8.48
N GLY A 101 -0.98 -16.30 9.24
CA GLY A 101 -0.08 -15.15 9.14
C GLY A 101 -0.27 -14.31 7.87
N GLU A 102 -1.45 -14.40 7.25
CA GLU A 102 -1.84 -13.53 6.15
C GLU A 102 -1.71 -12.06 6.56
N LYS A 103 -1.15 -11.27 5.66
CA LYS A 103 -0.87 -9.85 5.90
C LYS A 103 -2.11 -8.98 5.83
N PHE A 104 -3.24 -9.52 5.40
CA PHE A 104 -4.48 -8.80 5.22
C PHE A 104 -5.65 -9.57 5.83
N ILE A 105 -6.42 -8.90 6.68
CA ILE A 105 -7.65 -9.44 7.28
C ILE A 105 -8.81 -8.66 6.67
N PRO A 106 -9.68 -9.28 5.88
CA PRO A 106 -10.88 -8.62 5.39
C PRO A 106 -11.83 -8.33 6.55
N VAL A 107 -12.29 -7.09 6.69
CA VAL A 107 -13.24 -6.70 7.73
C VAL A 107 -14.37 -5.88 7.12
N SER A 108 -15.45 -6.56 6.74
CA SER A 108 -16.63 -5.94 6.10
C SER A 108 -17.20 -4.79 6.93
N ASP A 109 -17.16 -4.90 8.26
CA ASP A 109 -17.70 -3.89 9.18
C ASP A 109 -16.93 -2.56 9.11
N MET A 110 -15.70 -2.56 8.60
CA MET A 110 -14.92 -1.35 8.33
C MET A 110 -15.33 -0.63 7.05
N SER A 111 -16.33 -1.09 6.29
CA SER A 111 -16.81 -0.38 5.11
C SER A 111 -17.28 1.03 5.48
N VAL A 112 -16.42 2.01 5.23
CA VAL A 112 -16.73 3.44 5.24
C VAL A 112 -16.48 3.93 3.83
N LEU A 113 -17.37 3.53 2.93
CA LEU A 113 -17.68 4.24 1.70
C LEU A 113 -19.18 4.50 1.82
N GLU A 114 -19.63 5.76 1.99
CA GLU A 114 -21.08 5.99 2.12
C GLU A 114 -21.79 5.71 0.78
N SER A 115 -21.05 5.64 -0.34
CA SER A 115 -21.42 4.96 -1.60
C SER A 115 -20.23 4.79 -2.58
N GLU A 116 -20.41 3.99 -3.65
CA GLU A 116 -19.48 3.92 -4.80
C GLU A 116 -19.29 5.31 -5.44
N GLN A 117 -20.36 6.10 -5.51
CA GLN A 117 -20.35 7.45 -6.04
C GLN A 117 -19.39 8.37 -5.27
N GLU A 118 -19.43 8.34 -3.94
CA GLU A 118 -18.51 9.16 -3.13
C GLU A 118 -17.06 8.72 -3.29
N ALA A 119 -16.82 7.41 -3.43
CA ALA A 119 -15.49 6.91 -3.71
C ALA A 119 -14.98 7.48 -5.05
N ASP A 120 -15.81 7.50 -6.07
CA ASP A 120 -15.50 8.05 -7.39
C ASP A 120 -15.27 9.55 -7.38
N GLU A 121 -16.10 10.30 -6.65
CA GLU A 121 -15.92 11.75 -6.45
C GLU A 121 -14.60 12.06 -5.73
N ALA A 122 -14.26 11.31 -4.68
CA ALA A 122 -12.99 11.44 -3.97
C ALA A 122 -11.78 11.14 -4.87
N GLU A 123 -11.84 10.08 -5.67
CA GLU A 123 -10.78 9.75 -6.63
C GLU A 123 -10.65 10.81 -7.72
N LYS A 124 -11.78 11.25 -8.29
CA LYS A 124 -11.79 12.32 -9.28
C LYS A 124 -11.15 13.59 -8.73
N LYS A 125 -11.48 13.94 -7.49
CA LYS A 125 -10.86 15.08 -6.81
C LYS A 125 -9.36 14.88 -6.62
N ARG A 126 -8.92 13.73 -6.12
CA ARG A 126 -7.50 13.40 -5.92
C ARG A 126 -6.69 13.47 -7.22
N LEU A 127 -7.23 12.92 -8.30
CA LEU A 127 -6.63 13.00 -9.64
C LEU A 127 -6.54 14.45 -10.11
N ALA A 128 -7.60 15.24 -9.92
CA ALA A 128 -7.60 16.66 -10.28
C ALA A 128 -6.57 17.46 -9.48
N ASP A 129 -6.53 17.29 -8.16
CA ASP A 129 -5.62 18.01 -7.26
C ASP A 129 -4.14 17.73 -7.58
N GLY A 130 -3.80 16.51 -8.00
CA GLY A 130 -2.42 16.09 -8.28
C GLY A 130 -2.05 15.98 -9.77
N ALA A 131 -2.96 16.30 -10.70
CA ALA A 131 -2.75 16.14 -12.13
C ALA A 131 -1.52 16.91 -12.64
N GLU A 132 -1.35 18.16 -12.22
CA GLU A 132 -0.23 18.99 -12.64
C GLU A 132 1.11 18.44 -12.11
N ALA A 133 1.15 18.04 -10.83
CA ALA A 133 2.33 17.47 -10.21
C ALA A 133 2.75 16.16 -10.91
N PHE A 134 1.78 15.27 -11.19
CA PHE A 134 2.05 14.04 -11.90
C PHE A 134 2.49 14.29 -13.36
N ALA A 135 1.87 15.23 -14.06
CA ALA A 135 2.27 15.60 -15.42
C ALA A 135 3.69 16.16 -15.47
N ALA A 136 4.07 17.00 -14.50
CA ALA A 136 5.43 17.51 -14.37
C ALA A 136 6.45 16.40 -14.08
N LEU A 137 6.09 15.45 -13.21
CA LEU A 137 6.91 14.27 -12.94
C LEU A 137 7.10 13.40 -14.19
N GLU A 138 6.02 13.10 -14.90
CA GLU A 138 6.07 12.29 -16.12
C GLU A 138 6.88 12.98 -17.22
N LYS A 139 6.80 14.31 -17.34
CA LYS A 139 7.63 15.09 -18.26
C LYS A 139 9.12 14.93 -17.96
N LYS A 140 9.52 14.92 -16.68
CA LYS A 140 10.92 14.67 -16.28
C LYS A 140 11.33 13.23 -16.58
N ALA A 141 10.47 12.25 -16.30
CA ALA A 141 10.73 10.84 -16.61
C ALA A 141 10.97 10.61 -18.11
N LYS A 142 10.15 11.24 -18.96
CA LYS A 142 10.31 11.27 -20.43
C LYS A 142 11.54 12.08 -20.87
N GLY A 143 12.04 12.98 -20.04
CA GLY A 143 13.31 13.69 -20.26
C GLY A 143 14.56 12.89 -19.90
N GLY A 144 14.43 11.61 -19.54
CA GLY A 144 15.57 10.74 -19.19
C GLY A 144 15.98 10.81 -17.71
N ASP A 145 15.24 11.54 -16.87
CA ASP A 145 15.52 11.58 -15.43
C ASP A 145 15.18 10.24 -14.77
N TYR A 146 16.22 9.47 -14.43
CA TYR A 146 16.12 8.16 -13.80
C TYR A 146 15.30 8.15 -12.51
N GLN A 147 15.45 9.16 -11.65
CA GLN A 147 14.69 9.19 -10.40
C GLN A 147 13.22 9.52 -10.68
N ALA A 148 12.96 10.42 -11.63
CA ALA A 148 11.60 10.70 -12.07
C ALA A 148 10.95 9.44 -12.67
N GLN A 149 11.67 8.62 -13.45
CA GLN A 149 11.15 7.35 -13.98
C GLN A 149 10.72 6.41 -12.86
N ARG A 150 11.57 6.21 -11.83
CA ARG A 150 11.22 5.39 -10.65
C ARG A 150 9.98 5.90 -9.93
N ASN A 151 9.91 7.22 -9.73
CA ASN A 151 8.79 7.85 -9.05
C ASN A 151 7.51 7.77 -9.89
N THR A 152 7.58 7.95 -11.22
CA THR A 152 6.44 7.76 -12.14
C THR A 152 5.94 6.32 -12.09
N ALA A 153 6.84 5.34 -12.12
CA ALA A 153 6.48 3.93 -12.01
C ALA A 153 5.77 3.63 -10.69
N TYR A 154 6.34 4.08 -9.56
CA TYR A 154 5.75 3.92 -8.24
C TYR A 154 4.37 4.56 -8.12
N SER A 155 4.22 5.81 -8.59
CA SER A 155 2.98 6.56 -8.51
C SER A 155 1.88 5.90 -9.34
N LEU A 156 2.19 5.37 -10.53
CA LEU A 156 1.23 4.58 -11.31
C LEU A 156 0.91 3.22 -10.64
N ALA A 157 1.87 2.60 -9.96
CA ALA A 157 1.68 1.33 -9.26
C ALA A 157 0.86 1.45 -7.98
N THR A 158 0.82 2.63 -7.37
CA THR A 158 0.18 2.86 -6.07
C THR A 158 -0.94 3.90 -6.12
N GLY A 159 -1.12 4.56 -7.26
CA GLY A 159 -1.98 5.74 -7.42
C GLY A 159 -1.46 6.99 -6.69
N ALA A 160 -0.21 7.01 -6.21
CA ALA A 160 0.30 8.11 -5.40
C ALA A 160 0.48 9.41 -6.21
N GLN A 161 0.65 10.54 -5.52
CA GLN A 161 1.03 11.83 -6.14
C GLN A 161 0.10 12.31 -7.26
N GLY A 162 -1.21 12.01 -7.17
CA GLY A 162 -2.18 12.37 -8.20
C GLY A 162 -2.17 11.51 -9.45
N ALA A 163 -1.33 10.46 -9.49
CA ALA A 163 -1.31 9.53 -10.62
C ALA A 163 -2.57 8.67 -10.63
N PRO A 164 -3.11 8.34 -11.82
CA PRO A 164 -4.07 7.26 -11.93
C PRO A 164 -3.40 5.94 -11.58
N TYR A 165 -4.09 5.08 -10.82
CA TYR A 165 -3.64 3.71 -10.63
C TYR A 165 -3.64 2.97 -11.98
N ASN A 166 -2.46 2.60 -12.46
CA ASN A 166 -2.28 1.90 -13.72
C ASN A 166 -1.05 0.97 -13.62
N PRO A 167 -1.23 -0.25 -13.09
CA PRO A 167 -0.13 -1.15 -12.77
C PRO A 167 0.52 -1.72 -14.05
N VAL A 168 -0.20 -1.75 -15.18
CA VAL A 168 0.36 -2.10 -16.50
C VAL A 168 1.38 -1.05 -16.93
N ARG A 169 1.01 0.23 -16.89
CA ARG A 169 1.91 1.34 -17.25
C ARG A 169 3.05 1.50 -16.24
N ALA A 170 2.80 1.23 -14.96
CA ALA A 170 3.84 1.17 -13.93
C ALA A 170 4.88 0.09 -14.23
N CYS A 171 4.42 -1.13 -14.51
CA CYS A 171 5.30 -2.24 -14.88
C CYS A 171 6.12 -1.91 -16.13
N ALA A 172 5.51 -1.25 -17.12
CA ALA A 172 6.24 -0.79 -18.30
C ALA A 172 7.35 0.20 -17.97
N TRP A 173 7.13 1.16 -17.07
CA TRP A 173 8.20 2.05 -16.62
C TRP A 173 9.31 1.31 -15.87
N TYR A 174 8.98 0.38 -14.96
CA TYR A 174 10.00 -0.42 -14.26
C TYR A 174 10.82 -1.27 -15.23
N ALA A 175 10.18 -1.91 -16.21
CA ALA A 175 10.88 -2.64 -17.25
C ALA A 175 11.79 -1.71 -18.08
N LEU A 176 11.30 -0.53 -18.48
CA LEU A 176 12.11 0.44 -19.24
C LEU A 176 13.35 0.89 -18.45
N ILE A 177 13.21 1.16 -17.14
CA ILE A 177 14.35 1.52 -16.28
C ILE A 177 15.40 0.40 -16.30
N LEU A 178 14.99 -0.85 -16.15
CA LEU A 178 15.90 -2.00 -16.14
C LEU A 178 16.66 -2.16 -17.46
N PHE A 179 16.02 -1.84 -18.59
CA PHE A 179 16.63 -1.90 -19.92
C PHE A 179 17.26 -0.60 -20.42
N SER A 180 17.22 0.48 -19.62
CA SER A 180 17.68 1.82 -20.04
C SER A 180 19.20 1.94 -20.22
N GLY A 181 19.98 1.00 -19.66
CA GLY A 181 21.44 1.10 -19.59
C GLY A 181 21.94 2.20 -18.66
N ASN A 182 21.07 2.83 -17.86
CA ASN A 182 21.47 3.88 -16.92
C ASN A 182 22.38 3.29 -15.82
N PRO A 183 23.56 3.90 -15.53
CA PRO A 183 24.52 3.36 -14.57
C PRO A 183 24.02 3.37 -13.11
N LYS A 184 22.90 4.04 -12.81
CA LYS A 184 22.28 4.04 -11.47
C LYS A 184 21.38 2.82 -11.22
N VAL A 185 21.04 2.07 -12.27
CA VAL A 185 20.22 0.86 -12.16
C VAL A 185 20.88 -0.13 -11.22
N ASN A 186 20.11 -0.69 -10.29
CA ASN A 186 20.61 -1.63 -9.28
C ASN A 186 19.55 -2.66 -8.89
N ASP A 187 19.90 -3.53 -7.93
CA ASP A 187 19.04 -4.64 -7.48
C ASP A 187 17.67 -4.18 -6.95
N SER A 188 17.54 -2.95 -6.45
CA SER A 188 16.24 -2.42 -6.03
C SER A 188 15.28 -2.22 -7.21
N ASP A 189 15.79 -1.95 -8.42
CA ASP A 189 14.96 -1.81 -9.62
C ASP A 189 14.43 -3.17 -10.08
N LYS A 190 15.27 -4.22 -9.98
CA LYS A 190 14.83 -5.61 -10.19
C LYS A 190 13.77 -6.00 -9.16
N GLY A 191 14.00 -5.70 -7.88
CA GLY A 191 13.03 -5.96 -6.81
C GLY A 191 11.68 -5.27 -7.06
N ASN A 192 11.68 -4.06 -7.63
CA ASN A 192 10.44 -3.38 -8.02
C ASN A 192 9.72 -4.07 -9.19
N VAL A 193 10.45 -4.54 -10.20
CA VAL A 193 9.85 -5.35 -11.29
C VAL A 193 9.20 -6.59 -10.69
N ASP A 194 9.91 -7.35 -9.87
CA ASP A 194 9.39 -8.58 -9.25
C ASP A 194 8.15 -8.28 -8.40
N LEU A 195 8.18 -7.20 -7.60
CA LEU A 195 7.09 -6.82 -6.72
C LEU A 195 5.84 -6.35 -7.47
N TYR A 196 5.99 -5.47 -8.46
CA TYR A 196 4.86 -4.80 -9.10
C TYR A 196 4.40 -5.51 -10.38
N CYS A 197 5.32 -5.97 -11.23
CA CYS A 197 4.98 -6.75 -12.41
C CYS A 197 4.58 -8.20 -12.07
N GLY A 198 5.09 -8.76 -10.96
CA GLY A 198 4.74 -10.10 -10.50
C GLY A 198 3.25 -10.27 -10.14
N ARG A 199 2.58 -9.17 -9.80
CA ARG A 199 1.14 -9.14 -9.47
C ARG A 199 0.23 -9.11 -10.70
N LEU A 200 0.77 -8.86 -11.88
CA LEU A 200 -0.01 -8.75 -13.11
C LEU A 200 -0.40 -10.12 -13.66
N THR A 201 -1.54 -10.19 -14.36
CA THR A 201 -1.87 -11.37 -15.19
C THR A 201 -0.93 -11.47 -16.39
N THR A 202 -0.97 -12.60 -17.10
CA THR A 202 -0.17 -12.79 -18.32
C THR A 202 -0.55 -11.78 -19.41
N GLU A 203 -1.83 -11.49 -19.56
CA GLU A 203 -2.34 -10.49 -20.51
C GLU A 203 -1.87 -9.09 -20.15
N GLN A 204 -1.94 -8.74 -18.86
CA GLN A 204 -1.46 -7.44 -18.37
C GLN A 204 0.05 -7.27 -18.55
N ARG A 205 0.85 -8.34 -18.36
CA ARG A 205 2.28 -8.33 -18.66
C ARG A 205 2.56 -8.12 -20.14
N ARG A 206 1.80 -8.77 -21.03
CA ARG A 206 1.93 -8.56 -22.48
C ARG A 206 1.60 -7.11 -22.86
N ALA A 207 0.51 -6.56 -22.32
CA ALA A 207 0.17 -5.16 -22.53
C ALA A 207 1.27 -4.21 -22.00
N ALA A 208 1.89 -4.54 -20.86
CA ALA A 208 3.00 -3.75 -20.34
C ALA A 208 4.20 -3.73 -21.31
N GLN A 209 4.51 -4.86 -21.97
CA GLN A 209 5.57 -4.93 -22.98
C GLN A 209 5.29 -4.04 -24.19
N GLU A 210 4.05 -3.98 -24.65
CA GLU A 210 3.64 -3.07 -25.73
C GLU A 210 3.81 -1.60 -25.30
N VAL A 211 3.46 -1.28 -24.05
CA VAL A 211 3.66 0.05 -23.49
C VAL A 211 5.15 0.40 -23.34
N VAL A 212 6.03 -0.55 -23.01
CA VAL A 212 7.49 -0.33 -22.99
C VAL A 212 7.98 0.18 -24.34
N ALA A 213 7.57 -0.46 -25.44
CA ALA A 213 7.98 -0.07 -26.78
C ALA A 213 7.55 1.37 -27.10
N VAL A 214 6.34 1.77 -26.70
CA VAL A 214 5.87 3.15 -26.86
C VAL A 214 6.69 4.12 -26.00
N LEU A 215 6.90 3.81 -24.72
CA LEU A 215 7.66 4.67 -23.81
C LEU A 215 9.11 4.86 -24.25
N ALA A 216 9.75 3.82 -24.80
CA ALA A 216 11.11 3.90 -25.33
C ALA A 216 11.25 4.92 -26.47
N THR A 217 10.19 5.19 -27.24
CA THR A 217 10.19 6.26 -28.26
C THR A 217 9.99 7.66 -27.68
N GLN A 218 9.52 7.77 -26.44
CA GLN A 218 9.16 9.03 -25.78
C GLN A 218 10.23 9.49 -24.79
N VAL A 219 11.09 8.59 -24.32
CA VAL A 219 12.22 8.91 -23.44
C VAL A 219 13.39 9.40 -24.29
N LYS A 220 13.94 10.57 -23.93
CA LYS A 220 15.10 11.18 -24.56
C LYS A 220 16.43 10.69 -24.00
#